data_AF-A0A5Q0GX25-F1
#
_entry.id   AF-A0A5Q0GX25-F1
#
_cell.length_a   1.000
_cell.length_b   1.000
_cell.length_c   1.000
_cell.angle_alpha   90.00
_cell.angle_beta   90.00
_cell.angle_gamma   90.00
#
_symmetry.space_group_name_H-M   'P 1'
#
loop_
_entity.id
_entity.type
_entity.pdbx_description
1 polymer ?
#
loop_
_entity_poly.entity_id
_entity_poly.type
_entity_poly.pdbx_seq_one_letter_code
_entity_poly.pdbx_strand_id
1 'polypeptide(L)'
;MATTDGLGLVVGLVVDLRDPLRLGRVKVRYPELGADVRSDWARLVTPMAGGGRGVVFRPEVGEEVVLGFLQGDPRAPYVLGGVWNDKDRPPKGDAEGRNDLRFITSRSGHVVRLDDTAGRERIEVVDRTGQCRVVIDSARKKVVVVAGAGGIELVSSTGTIRLNGKDVTIDATNTVKISGRAVDVGSTTSTKVKAGTTLSASGTQSTTIRGATVNIN
;
A
#
# COMPACT_ATOMS: atom_id res chain seq x y z
N MET A 1 -22.15 22.82 45.68
CA MET A 1 -21.57 23.36 44.43
C MET A 1 -20.36 22.49 44.12
N ALA A 2 -20.55 21.41 43.36
CA ALA A 2 -19.48 20.46 43.07
C ALA A 2 -18.59 21.08 41.98
N THR A 3 -17.30 21.23 42.27
CA THR A 3 -16.30 21.64 41.29
C THR A 3 -16.27 20.58 40.20
N THR A 4 -16.71 20.96 39.00
CA THR A 4 -16.34 20.26 37.77
C THR A 4 -14.84 20.49 37.56
N ASP A 5 -14.01 19.76 38.30
CA ASP A 5 -12.62 19.50 37.92
C ASP A 5 -12.70 18.68 36.64
N GLY A 6 -12.79 19.39 35.52
CA GLY A 6 -12.95 18.82 34.20
C GLY A 6 -11.83 17.82 33.97
N LEU A 7 -12.18 16.53 33.90
CA LEU A 7 -11.28 15.45 33.56
C LEU A 7 -10.52 15.85 32.29
N GLY A 8 -9.20 16.00 32.43
CA GLY A 8 -8.31 16.22 31.30
C GLY A 8 -8.30 15.03 30.35
N LEU A 9 -7.31 15.00 29.47
CA LEU A 9 -7.11 13.84 28.61
C LEU A 9 -6.70 12.62 29.46
N VAL A 10 -7.27 11.46 29.17
CA VAL A 10 -6.97 10.21 29.89
C VAL A 10 -6.33 9.22 28.93
N VAL A 11 -5.27 8.54 29.35
CA VAL A 11 -4.70 7.41 28.60
C VAL A 11 -5.44 6.13 28.98
N GLY A 12 -5.91 5.40 27.97
CA GLY A 12 -6.58 4.11 28.12
C GLY A 12 -5.93 3.04 27.26
N LEU A 13 -6.13 1.78 27.65
CA LEU A 13 -5.68 0.63 26.86
C LEU A 13 -6.87 0.01 26.14
N VAL A 14 -6.78 -0.20 24.84
CA VAL A 14 -7.85 -0.85 24.06
C VAL A 14 -8.00 -2.31 24.49
N VAL A 15 -9.23 -2.75 24.77
CA VAL A 15 -9.53 -4.11 25.24
C VAL A 15 -10.56 -4.85 24.39
N ASP A 16 -11.39 -4.14 23.62
CA ASP A 16 -12.34 -4.80 22.71
C ASP A 16 -12.62 -3.95 21.47
N LEU A 17 -12.71 -4.64 20.33
CA LEU A 17 -12.99 -4.06 19.01
C LEU A 17 -14.34 -4.53 18.45
N ARG A 18 -15.04 -5.45 19.13
CA ARG A 18 -16.29 -6.08 18.67
C ARG A 18 -17.50 -5.21 19.02
N ASP A 19 -17.57 -4.04 18.40
CA ASP A 19 -18.69 -3.12 18.55
C ASP A 19 -20.01 -3.79 18.09
N PRO A 20 -21.00 -4.02 18.99
CA PRO A 20 -22.26 -4.67 18.64
C PRO A 20 -23.05 -3.93 17.55
N LEU A 21 -22.87 -2.61 17.46
CA LEU A 21 -23.54 -1.77 16.46
C LEU A 21 -22.71 -1.59 15.18
N ARG A 22 -21.50 -2.16 15.13
CA ARG A 22 -20.58 -2.10 13.97
C ARG A 22 -20.27 -0.66 13.52
N LEU A 23 -20.23 0.29 14.47
CA LEU A 23 -19.90 1.70 14.21
C LEU A 23 -18.39 1.97 14.24
N GLY A 24 -17.57 0.91 14.35
CA GLY A 24 -16.12 1.01 14.40
C GLY A 24 -15.55 1.42 15.76
N ARG A 25 -16.38 1.58 16.80
CA ARG A 25 -15.96 2.01 18.15
C ARG A 25 -15.01 1.01 18.82
N VAL A 26 -14.38 1.43 19.91
CA VAL A 26 -13.52 0.58 20.74
C VAL A 26 -13.92 0.67 22.20
N LYS A 27 -13.71 -0.40 22.98
CA LYS A 27 -13.71 -0.32 24.44
C LYS A 27 -12.29 -0.21 24.95
N VAL A 28 -12.11 0.64 25.95
CA VAL A 28 -10.84 0.80 26.65
C VAL A 28 -10.97 0.42 28.12
N ARG A 29 -9.87 0.05 28.75
CA ARG A 29 -9.72 0.06 30.20
C ARG A 29 -8.85 1.24 30.62
N TYR A 30 -9.02 1.71 31.84
CA TYR A 30 -8.22 2.79 32.41
C TYR A 30 -7.19 2.21 33.37
N PRO A 31 -5.88 2.16 33.02
CA PRO A 31 -4.87 1.54 33.86
C PRO A 31 -4.86 2.02 35.32
N GLU A 32 -5.12 3.31 35.52
CA GLU A 32 -5.11 3.95 36.85
C GLU A 32 -6.34 3.61 37.71
N LEU A 33 -7.47 3.18 37.10
CA LEU A 33 -8.71 2.89 37.84
C LEU A 33 -8.90 1.40 38.15
N GLY A 34 -7.94 0.55 37.76
CA GLY A 34 -7.98 -0.90 37.97
C GLY A 34 -8.39 -1.71 36.73
N ALA A 35 -8.07 -3.01 36.75
CA ALA A 35 -8.18 -3.88 35.57
C ALA A 35 -9.63 -4.12 35.09
N ASP A 36 -10.60 -4.02 36.00
CA ASP A 36 -12.01 -4.31 35.71
C ASP A 36 -12.80 -3.08 35.24
N VAL A 37 -12.24 -1.87 35.39
CA VAL A 37 -12.91 -0.64 34.99
C VAL A 37 -12.74 -0.43 33.49
N ARG A 38 -13.86 -0.51 32.77
CA ARG A 38 -13.95 -0.37 31.32
C ARG A 38 -14.80 0.84 30.95
N SER A 39 -14.46 1.47 29.84
CA SER A 39 -15.26 2.52 29.23
C SER A 39 -16.55 1.97 28.63
N ASP A 40 -17.51 2.87 28.36
CA ASP A 40 -18.48 2.62 27.30
C ASP A 40 -17.76 2.62 25.92
N TRP A 41 -18.47 2.28 24.85
CA TRP A 41 -17.92 2.27 23.49
C TRP A 41 -17.47 3.66 23.03
N ALA A 42 -16.16 3.85 22.94
CA ALA A 42 -15.55 5.10 22.53
C ALA A 42 -15.57 5.28 21.01
N ARG A 43 -16.02 6.45 20.57
CA ARG A 43 -15.94 6.85 19.16
C ARG A 43 -14.51 7.22 18.78
N LEU A 44 -14.14 7.04 17.51
CA LEU A 44 -12.81 7.41 17.03
C LEU A 44 -12.88 8.75 16.31
N VAL A 45 -12.03 9.68 16.74
CA VAL A 45 -11.71 10.86 15.93
C VAL A 45 -10.82 10.40 14.78
N THR A 46 -11.14 10.85 13.57
CA THR A 46 -10.39 10.53 12.35
C THR A 46 -10.26 11.81 11.51
N PRO A 47 -9.21 11.97 10.69
CA PRO A 47 -9.06 13.12 9.80
C PRO A 47 -10.29 13.42 8.93
N MET A 48 -11.06 12.40 8.55
CA MET A 48 -12.28 12.56 7.75
C MET A 48 -13.24 11.38 7.94
N ALA A 49 -14.53 11.66 8.13
CA ALA A 49 -15.60 10.67 8.23
C ALA A 49 -16.87 11.13 7.48
N GLY A 50 -17.58 10.17 6.87
CA GLY A 50 -18.88 10.36 6.22
C GLY A 50 -19.54 9.03 5.87
N GLY A 51 -20.79 9.05 5.39
CA GLY A 51 -21.52 7.83 5.02
C GLY A 51 -20.77 6.98 3.99
N GLY A 52 -20.09 5.92 4.44
CA GLY A 52 -19.31 5.00 3.60
C GLY A 52 -17.93 5.51 3.17
N ARG A 53 -17.43 6.64 3.68
CA ARG A 53 -16.11 7.20 3.31
C ARG A 53 -15.34 7.73 4.52
N GLY A 54 -14.02 7.73 4.46
CA GLY A 54 -13.19 8.27 5.54
C GLY A 54 -11.76 7.73 5.56
N VAL A 55 -11.01 8.19 6.56
CA VAL A 55 -9.74 7.58 6.95
C VAL A 55 -10.03 6.63 8.11
N VAL A 56 -9.67 5.36 7.99
CA VAL A 56 -9.97 4.36 9.04
C VAL A 56 -8.69 3.68 9.48
N PHE A 57 -8.15 4.16 10.59
CA PHE A 57 -7.10 3.50 11.35
C PHE A 57 -7.63 3.23 12.74
N ARG A 58 -8.00 1.98 13.01
CA ARG A 58 -8.46 1.56 14.33
C ARG A 58 -7.27 1.07 15.14
N PRO A 59 -7.14 1.50 16.41
CA PRO A 59 -6.14 0.94 17.29
C PRO A 59 -6.44 -0.54 17.56
N GLU A 60 -5.40 -1.29 17.86
CA GLU A 60 -5.44 -2.73 18.14
C GLU A 60 -5.68 -2.99 19.64
N VAL A 61 -6.15 -4.19 19.98
CA VAL A 61 -6.26 -4.60 21.38
C VAL A 61 -4.86 -4.61 22.02
N GLY A 62 -4.74 -3.93 23.15
CA GLY A 62 -3.47 -3.77 23.85
C GLY A 62 -2.68 -2.52 23.48
N GLU A 63 -3.17 -1.67 22.57
CA GLU A 63 -2.55 -0.38 22.27
C GLU A 63 -3.09 0.74 23.17
N GLU A 64 -2.22 1.72 23.46
CA GLU A 64 -2.55 2.88 24.25
C GLU A 64 -3.17 3.99 23.39
N VAL A 65 -4.25 4.56 23.89
CA VAL A 65 -5.01 5.63 23.24
C VAL A 65 -5.31 6.75 24.21
N VAL A 66 -5.37 7.97 23.66
CA VAL A 66 -5.78 9.16 24.40
C VAL A 66 -7.28 9.35 24.24
N LEU A 67 -7.98 9.51 25.36
CA LEU A 67 -9.41 9.73 25.41
C LEU A 67 -9.74 11.17 25.83
N GLY A 68 -10.75 11.72 25.16
CA GLY A 68 -11.51 12.88 25.60
C GLY A 68 -12.96 12.49 25.90
N PHE A 69 -13.64 13.29 26.71
CA PHE A 69 -15.00 13.02 27.14
C PHE A 69 -15.93 14.15 26.72
N LEU A 70 -17.01 13.82 26.00
CA LEU A 70 -17.94 14.82 25.48
C LEU A 70 -18.58 15.59 26.64
N GLN A 71 -18.36 16.91 26.68
CA GLN A 71 -18.83 17.79 27.76
C GLN A 71 -18.40 17.31 29.17
N GLY A 72 -17.30 16.57 29.26
CA GLY A 72 -16.79 16.01 30.51
C GLY A 72 -17.54 14.79 31.03
N ASP A 73 -18.50 14.20 30.29
CA ASP A 73 -19.20 12.97 30.71
C ASP A 73 -18.30 11.74 30.49
N PRO A 74 -17.85 11.04 31.55
CA PRO A 74 -17.00 9.85 31.44
C PRO A 74 -17.64 8.69 30.66
N ARG A 75 -18.97 8.71 30.50
CA ARG A 75 -19.75 7.70 29.77
C ARG A 75 -19.81 7.99 28.27
N ALA A 76 -19.35 9.16 27.82
CA ALA A 76 -19.28 9.55 26.42
C ALA A 76 -17.83 9.71 25.91
N PRO A 77 -17.01 8.62 25.93
CA PRO A 77 -15.60 8.68 25.55
C PRO A 77 -15.40 8.79 24.03
N TYR A 78 -14.32 9.48 23.65
CA TYR A 78 -13.82 9.59 22.29
C TYR A 78 -12.31 9.34 22.30
N VAL A 79 -11.85 8.42 21.47
CA VAL A 79 -10.44 8.25 21.15
C VAL A 79 -10.00 9.39 20.25
N LEU A 80 -9.05 10.19 20.72
CA LEU A 80 -8.47 11.31 19.97
C LEU A 80 -7.27 10.86 19.11
N GLY A 81 -6.56 9.82 19.55
CA GLY A 81 -5.41 9.26 18.85
C GLY A 81 -4.72 8.15 19.66
N GLY A 82 -3.81 7.43 19.01
CA GLY A 82 -2.90 6.49 19.68
C GLY A 82 -1.63 7.20 20.13
N VAL A 83 -0.98 6.65 21.17
CA VAL A 83 0.32 7.14 21.65
C VAL A 83 1.31 5.99 21.73
N TRP A 84 2.56 6.28 21.38
CA TRP A 84 3.67 5.37 21.58
C TRP A 84 4.15 5.40 23.03
N ASN A 85 4.73 4.30 23.48
CA ASN A 85 5.21 4.11 24.85
C ASN A 85 6.52 3.31 24.88
N ASP A 86 6.88 2.76 26.04
CA ASP A 86 8.12 2.03 26.23
C ASP A 86 8.22 0.68 25.52
N LYS A 87 7.07 0.08 25.25
CA LYS A 87 6.91 -1.19 24.59
C LYS A 87 6.58 -1.00 23.10
N ASP A 88 5.60 -0.15 22.82
CA ASP A 88 5.12 0.15 21.47
C ASP A 88 5.81 1.41 20.98
N ARG A 89 6.96 1.24 20.34
CA ARG A 89 7.80 2.35 19.84
C ARG A 89 7.34 2.82 18.45
N PRO A 90 7.54 4.10 18.11
CA PRO A 90 7.32 4.57 16.75
C PRO A 90 8.15 3.77 15.74
N PRO A 91 7.70 3.66 14.47
CA PRO A 91 8.54 3.20 13.38
C PRO A 91 9.87 3.96 13.35
N LYS A 92 10.97 3.27 13.02
CA LYS A 92 12.29 3.91 12.95
C LYS A 92 12.30 5.01 11.89
N GLY A 93 12.41 6.26 12.36
CA GLY A 93 12.62 7.44 11.53
C GLY A 93 14.06 7.59 11.07
N ASP A 94 14.40 8.76 10.54
CA ASP A 94 15.80 9.11 10.31
C ASP A 94 16.58 9.20 11.63
N ALA A 95 17.87 8.88 11.58
CA ALA A 95 18.72 8.84 12.77
C ALA A 95 19.11 10.23 13.28
N GLU A 96 18.90 11.27 12.46
CA GLU A 96 19.39 12.63 12.71
C GLU A 96 18.29 13.60 13.18
N GLY A 97 17.04 13.14 13.28
CA GLY A 97 15.90 13.94 13.71
C GLY A 97 15.42 14.97 12.69
N ARG A 98 15.77 14.81 11.40
CA ARG A 98 15.41 15.75 10.33
C ARG A 98 13.96 15.62 9.86
N ASN A 99 13.29 14.53 10.22
CA ASN A 99 11.93 14.19 9.77
C ASN A 99 11.84 14.03 8.24
N ASP A 100 12.90 13.51 7.62
CA ASP A 100 12.98 13.22 6.19
C ASP A 100 12.07 12.04 5.83
N LEU A 101 11.88 11.11 6.77
CA LEU A 101 11.09 9.90 6.56
C LEU A 101 9.73 9.98 7.25
N ARG A 102 8.66 9.88 6.45
CA ARG A 102 7.27 9.81 6.93
C ARG A 102 6.64 8.50 6.51
N PHE A 103 5.94 7.84 7.43
CA PHE A 103 5.44 6.49 7.23
C PHE A 103 3.98 6.34 7.62
N ILE A 104 3.27 5.48 6.90
CA ILE A 104 2.13 4.74 7.41
C ILE A 104 2.57 3.29 7.49
N THR A 105 2.59 2.72 8.69
CA THR A 105 2.99 1.33 8.93
C THR A 105 1.81 0.56 9.50
N SER A 106 1.42 -0.53 8.83
CA SER A 106 0.39 -1.44 9.32
C SER A 106 0.93 -2.41 10.37
N ARG A 107 0.06 -3.02 11.17
CA ARG A 107 0.41 -4.08 12.14
C ARG A 107 1.23 -5.22 11.53
N SER A 108 0.97 -5.58 10.28
CA SER A 108 1.70 -6.63 9.57
C SER A 108 3.03 -6.16 8.99
N GLY A 109 3.43 -4.90 9.18
CA GLY A 109 4.68 -4.35 8.69
C GLY A 109 4.68 -3.88 7.22
N HIS A 110 3.52 -3.77 6.57
CA HIS A 110 3.42 -3.07 5.28
C HIS A 110 3.59 -1.57 5.48
N VAL A 111 4.26 -0.90 4.54
CA VAL A 111 4.67 0.49 4.66
C VAL A 111 4.25 1.30 3.43
N VAL A 112 3.66 2.46 3.67
CA VAL A 112 3.65 3.59 2.71
C VAL A 112 4.65 4.62 3.24
N ARG A 113 5.66 4.98 2.44
CA ARG A 113 6.76 5.87 2.85
C ARG A 113 6.93 7.04 1.89
N LEU A 114 7.15 8.21 2.48
CA LEU A 114 7.69 9.40 1.81
C LEU A 114 9.10 9.64 2.38
N ASP A 115 10.10 9.67 1.51
CA ASP A 115 11.50 9.96 1.82
C ASP A 115 11.84 11.30 1.16
N ASP A 116 12.03 12.35 1.97
CA ASP A 116 12.40 13.70 1.54
C ASP A 116 13.91 13.96 1.64
N THR A 117 14.72 12.92 1.87
CA THR A 117 16.18 13.06 1.93
C THR A 117 16.68 13.68 0.62
N ALA A 118 17.33 14.84 0.70
CA ALA A 118 17.80 15.59 -0.46
C ALA A 118 18.63 14.72 -1.43
N GLY A 119 18.25 14.73 -2.71
CA GLY A 119 18.89 13.94 -3.78
C GLY A 119 18.58 12.43 -3.74
N ARG A 120 17.66 11.99 -2.87
CA ARG A 120 17.22 10.59 -2.71
C ARG A 120 15.69 10.48 -2.55
N GLU A 121 14.96 11.50 -2.98
CA GLU A 121 13.54 11.68 -2.74
C GLU A 121 12.72 10.54 -3.37
N ARG A 122 11.88 9.88 -2.57
CA ARG A 122 11.13 8.68 -2.96
C ARG A 122 9.73 8.60 -2.36
N ILE A 123 8.83 8.00 -3.12
CA ILE A 123 7.50 7.55 -2.66
C ILE A 123 7.46 6.03 -2.82
N GLU A 124 7.11 5.33 -1.75
CA GLU A 124 7.19 3.86 -1.71
C GLU A 124 5.95 3.24 -1.10
N VAL A 125 5.46 2.15 -1.71
CA VAL A 125 4.50 1.22 -1.14
C VAL A 125 5.18 -0.14 -1.10
N VAL A 126 5.40 -0.69 0.09
CA VAL A 126 6.27 -1.84 0.31
C VAL A 126 5.59 -2.83 1.23
N ASP A 127 5.62 -4.11 0.86
CA ASP A 127 5.17 -5.16 1.76
C ASP A 127 6.17 -5.41 2.90
N ARG A 128 5.79 -6.22 3.91
CA ARG A 128 6.69 -6.53 5.05
C ARG A 128 8.04 -7.07 4.59
N THR A 129 8.08 -7.88 3.54
CA THR A 129 9.30 -8.57 3.08
C THR A 129 10.16 -7.70 2.16
N GLY A 130 9.59 -6.64 1.58
CA GLY A 130 10.22 -5.83 0.55
C GLY A 130 10.26 -6.48 -0.83
N GLN A 131 9.70 -7.69 -1.00
CA GLN A 131 9.67 -8.42 -2.27
C GLN A 131 8.58 -7.90 -3.21
N CYS A 132 7.52 -7.30 -2.65
CA CYS A 132 6.45 -6.66 -3.41
C CYS A 132 6.49 -5.15 -3.11
N ARG A 133 6.84 -4.35 -4.11
CA ARG A 133 6.97 -2.90 -3.94
C ARG A 133 6.71 -2.10 -5.20
N VAL A 134 6.18 -0.90 -5.00
CA VAL A 134 6.11 0.16 -5.99
C VAL A 134 6.94 1.33 -5.47
N VAL A 135 7.90 1.77 -6.27
CA VAL A 135 8.83 2.85 -5.91
C VAL A 135 8.80 3.91 -7.00
N ILE A 136 8.48 5.14 -6.61
CA ILE A 136 8.69 6.35 -7.42
C ILE A 136 9.96 7.00 -6.87
N ASP A 137 11.05 6.88 -7.62
CA ASP A 137 12.34 7.53 -7.37
C ASP A 137 12.35 8.89 -8.08
N SER A 138 11.94 9.92 -7.36
CA SER A 138 11.82 11.29 -7.87
C SER A 138 13.19 11.87 -8.18
N ALA A 139 14.20 11.57 -7.36
CA ALA A 139 15.58 11.99 -7.60
C ALA A 139 16.13 11.48 -8.94
N ARG A 140 15.80 10.23 -9.30
CA ARG A 140 16.25 9.61 -10.56
C ARG A 140 15.20 9.65 -11.68
N LYS A 141 14.04 10.24 -11.45
CA LYS A 141 12.91 10.29 -12.41
C LYS A 141 12.52 8.88 -12.90
N LYS A 142 12.45 7.91 -11.99
CA LYS A 142 12.26 6.48 -12.30
C LYS A 142 11.13 5.89 -11.49
N VAL A 143 10.32 5.03 -12.12
CA VAL A 143 9.33 4.20 -11.42
C VAL A 143 9.72 2.74 -11.53
N VAL A 144 9.62 1.99 -10.43
CA VAL A 144 9.93 0.56 -10.38
C VAL A 144 8.78 -0.17 -9.70
N VAL A 145 8.30 -1.22 -10.36
CA VAL A 145 7.37 -2.20 -9.79
C VAL A 145 8.11 -3.53 -9.67
N VAL A 146 8.14 -4.09 -8.47
CA VAL A 146 8.76 -5.39 -8.18
C VAL A 146 7.73 -6.27 -7.50
N ALA A 147 7.68 -7.53 -7.90
CA ALA A 147 6.87 -8.56 -7.25
C ALA A 147 7.72 -9.79 -6.94
N GLY A 148 7.31 -10.53 -5.91
CA GLY A 148 7.86 -11.85 -5.60
C GLY A 148 7.31 -12.94 -6.53
N ALA A 149 7.27 -14.18 -6.03
CA ALA A 149 6.88 -15.36 -6.81
C ALA A 149 5.48 -15.30 -7.44
N GLY A 150 4.57 -14.48 -6.90
CA GLY A 150 3.23 -14.26 -7.48
C GLY A 150 3.23 -13.48 -8.80
N GLY A 151 4.32 -12.79 -9.15
CA GLY A 151 4.45 -12.03 -10.39
C GLY A 151 3.62 -10.74 -10.44
N ILE A 152 3.53 -10.16 -11.65
CA ILE A 152 2.77 -8.95 -11.95
C ILE A 152 1.74 -9.31 -13.01
N GLU A 153 0.47 -8.97 -12.77
CA GLU A 153 -0.61 -9.12 -13.74
C GLU A 153 -1.15 -7.73 -14.13
N LEU A 154 -1.24 -7.46 -15.44
CA LEU A 154 -1.82 -6.23 -15.99
C LEU A 154 -3.06 -6.61 -16.78
N VAL A 155 -4.25 -6.31 -16.24
CA VAL A 155 -5.54 -6.73 -16.81
C VAL A 155 -6.36 -5.51 -17.22
N SER A 156 -6.90 -5.54 -18.43
CA SER A 156 -7.90 -4.58 -18.91
C SER A 156 -9.03 -5.35 -19.61
N SER A 157 -10.18 -5.47 -18.95
CA SER A 157 -11.28 -6.33 -19.40
C SER A 157 -11.93 -5.88 -20.71
N THR A 158 -11.97 -4.56 -20.94
CA THR A 158 -12.62 -3.97 -22.13
C THR A 158 -11.78 -2.89 -22.80
N GLY A 159 -10.82 -2.29 -22.08
CA GLY A 159 -9.95 -1.24 -22.59
C GLY A 159 -8.64 -1.75 -23.17
N THR A 160 -7.70 -0.83 -23.43
CA THR A 160 -6.37 -1.13 -23.98
C THR A 160 -5.28 -0.94 -22.94
N ILE A 161 -4.28 -1.82 -22.93
CA ILE A 161 -2.99 -1.59 -22.27
C ILE A 161 -2.03 -1.05 -23.33
N ARG A 162 -1.44 0.14 -23.09
CA ARG A 162 -0.49 0.78 -24.02
C ARG A 162 0.88 0.95 -23.36
N LEU A 163 1.93 0.56 -24.07
CA LEU A 163 3.33 0.74 -23.66
C LEU A 163 4.01 1.61 -24.72
N ASN A 164 4.39 2.83 -24.36
CA ASN A 164 5.07 3.77 -25.24
C ASN A 164 6.36 4.24 -24.57
N GLY A 165 7.45 4.27 -25.32
CA GLY A 165 8.75 4.73 -24.87
C GLY A 165 9.68 4.88 -26.06
N LYS A 166 10.82 5.57 -25.85
CA LYS A 166 11.91 5.57 -26.83
C LYS A 166 12.39 4.15 -27.10
N ASP A 167 12.54 3.38 -26.02
CA ASP A 167 12.93 1.98 -26.02
C ASP A 167 11.92 1.19 -25.17
N VAL A 168 11.56 -0.01 -25.63
CA VAL A 168 10.74 -0.99 -24.89
C VAL A 168 11.44 -2.34 -24.95
N THR A 169 11.82 -2.86 -23.79
CA THR A 169 12.55 -4.14 -23.66
C THR A 169 11.68 -5.15 -22.91
N ILE A 170 11.62 -6.39 -23.42
CA ILE A 170 10.89 -7.51 -22.81
C ILE A 170 11.83 -8.70 -22.74
N ASP A 171 12.35 -8.97 -21.55
CA ASP A 171 13.27 -10.08 -21.29
C ASP A 171 12.57 -11.14 -20.43
N ALA A 172 12.61 -12.40 -20.88
CA ALA A 172 12.11 -13.55 -20.11
C ALA A 172 13.08 -14.73 -20.23
N THR A 173 13.33 -15.43 -19.13
CA THR A 173 14.24 -16.60 -19.11
C THR A 173 13.59 -17.87 -19.64
N ASN A 174 12.27 -18.00 -19.46
CA ASN A 174 11.53 -19.21 -19.81
C ASN A 174 10.76 -19.03 -21.12
N THR A 175 9.81 -18.08 -21.16
CA THR A 175 8.98 -17.87 -22.35
C THR A 175 8.41 -16.47 -22.39
N VAL A 176 8.26 -15.92 -23.60
CA VAL A 176 7.37 -14.81 -23.90
C VAL A 176 6.23 -15.36 -24.75
N LYS A 177 5.00 -15.35 -24.21
CA LYS A 177 3.80 -15.81 -24.91
C LYS A 177 2.96 -14.61 -25.35
N ILE A 178 2.70 -14.51 -26.66
CA ILE A 178 1.85 -13.47 -27.26
C ILE A 178 0.71 -14.17 -27.98
N SER A 179 -0.53 -13.82 -27.64
CA SER A 179 -1.73 -14.43 -28.22
C SER A 179 -2.86 -13.44 -28.24
N GLY A 180 -3.68 -13.49 -29.29
CA GLY A 180 -4.84 -12.64 -29.48
C GLY A 180 -5.57 -13.03 -30.75
N ARG A 181 -6.72 -12.40 -31.02
CA ARG A 181 -7.44 -12.60 -32.30
C ARG A 181 -6.59 -12.19 -33.50
N ALA A 182 -5.75 -11.17 -33.33
CA ALA A 182 -4.74 -10.72 -34.28
C ALA A 182 -3.48 -10.27 -33.52
N VAL A 183 -2.31 -10.45 -34.13
CA VAL A 183 -1.03 -9.92 -33.66
C VAL A 183 -0.40 -9.18 -34.83
N ASP A 184 -0.16 -7.88 -34.66
CA ASP A 184 0.46 -7.01 -35.67
C ASP A 184 1.84 -6.59 -35.18
N VAL A 185 2.87 -6.80 -36.01
CA VAL A 185 4.26 -6.48 -35.72
C VAL A 185 4.84 -5.73 -36.91
N GLY A 186 4.94 -4.41 -36.77
CA GLY A 186 5.55 -3.52 -37.77
C GLY A 186 6.85 -2.91 -37.28
N SER A 187 7.83 -2.79 -38.17
CA SER A 187 9.04 -1.99 -37.96
C SER A 187 9.36 -1.18 -39.21
N THR A 188 9.98 0.00 -39.05
CA THR A 188 10.32 0.89 -40.18
C THR A 188 11.64 0.53 -40.84
N THR A 189 12.59 -0.01 -40.07
CA THR A 189 13.93 -0.34 -40.57
C THR A 189 14.15 -1.85 -40.67
N SER A 190 13.97 -2.58 -39.58
CA SER A 190 14.20 -4.03 -39.57
C SER A 190 13.55 -4.71 -38.37
N THR A 191 13.08 -5.94 -38.58
CA THR A 191 12.72 -6.89 -37.51
C THR A 191 13.70 -8.05 -37.55
N LYS A 192 14.37 -8.36 -36.42
CA LYS A 192 15.29 -9.50 -36.30
C LYS A 192 14.65 -10.56 -35.42
N VAL A 193 14.49 -11.77 -35.97
CA VAL A 193 14.00 -12.94 -35.22
C VAL A 193 15.06 -14.03 -35.31
N LYS A 194 15.58 -14.47 -34.17
CA LYS A 194 16.62 -15.50 -34.08
C LYS A 194 16.16 -16.59 -33.12
N ALA A 195 16.26 -17.85 -33.55
CA ALA A 195 16.12 -19.01 -32.68
C ALA A 195 17.44 -19.77 -32.61
N GLY A 196 17.78 -20.32 -31.44
CA GLY A 196 18.98 -21.12 -31.25
C GLY A 196 18.84 -22.55 -31.78
N THR A 197 17.62 -23.09 -31.77
CA THR A 197 17.31 -24.46 -32.22
C THR A 197 16.34 -24.45 -33.39
N THR A 198 15.11 -23.99 -33.16
CA THR A 198 14.03 -24.05 -34.16
C THR A 198 13.29 -22.73 -34.23
N LEU A 199 13.09 -22.23 -35.46
CA LEU A 199 12.12 -21.18 -35.77
C LEU A 199 10.98 -21.79 -36.57
N SER A 200 9.75 -21.70 -36.07
CA SER A 200 8.55 -22.23 -36.74
C SER A 200 7.52 -21.15 -37.03
N ALA A 201 6.88 -21.22 -38.19
CA ALA A 201 5.76 -20.37 -38.59
C ALA A 201 4.77 -21.20 -39.41
N SER A 202 3.49 -21.19 -39.01
CA SER A 202 2.43 -21.95 -39.69
C SER A 202 1.10 -21.20 -39.65
N GLY A 203 0.33 -21.36 -40.72
CA GLY A 203 -1.04 -20.86 -40.84
C GLY A 203 -1.93 -21.95 -41.41
N THR A 204 -3.14 -22.09 -40.88
CA THR A 204 -4.06 -23.18 -41.26
C THR A 204 -4.55 -23.08 -42.70
N GLN A 205 -4.77 -21.86 -43.19
CA GLN A 205 -5.15 -21.60 -44.57
C GLN A 205 -3.93 -21.28 -45.45
N SER A 206 -3.07 -20.37 -44.98
CA SER A 206 -1.84 -20.02 -45.70
C SER A 206 -0.81 -19.39 -44.77
N THR A 207 0.47 -19.45 -45.18
CA THR A 207 1.56 -18.64 -44.66
C THR A 207 2.16 -17.88 -45.83
N THR A 208 2.22 -16.55 -45.76
CA THR A 208 2.74 -15.70 -46.85
C THR A 208 4.01 -15.00 -46.40
N ILE A 209 5.10 -15.20 -47.13
CA ILE A 209 6.38 -14.50 -46.95
C ILE A 209 6.68 -13.74 -48.24
N ARG A 210 6.95 -12.44 -48.14
CA ARG A 210 7.22 -11.57 -49.29
C ARG A 210 8.48 -10.74 -49.04
N GLY A 211 9.26 -10.54 -50.09
CA GLY A 211 10.42 -9.67 -50.12
C GLY A 211 10.96 -9.60 -51.54
N ALA A 212 11.73 -8.55 -51.87
CA ALA A 212 12.47 -8.50 -53.13
C ALA A 212 13.47 -9.67 -53.24
N THR A 213 13.96 -10.15 -52.10
CA THR A 213 14.79 -11.35 -51.99
C THR A 213 14.37 -12.15 -50.76
N VAL A 214 14.22 -13.47 -50.93
CA VAL A 214 13.97 -14.42 -49.85
C VAL A 214 15.05 -15.49 -49.93
N ASN A 215 16.01 -15.46 -49.00
CA ASN A 215 17.09 -16.43 -48.93
C ASN A 215 16.66 -17.59 -48.03
N ILE A 216 16.69 -18.81 -48.57
CA ILE A 216 16.48 -20.06 -47.84
C ILE A 216 17.72 -20.90 -48.10
N ASN A 217 18.43 -21.28 -47.04
CA ASN A 217 19.66 -22.06 -47.11
C ASN A 217 19.66 -23.22 -46.12
#